data_AF-A0A0F9GQ19-F1
#
_entry.id   AF-A0A0F9GQ19-F1
#
_cell.length_a   1.000
_cell.length_b   1.000
_cell.length_c   1.000
_cell.angle_alpha   90.00
_cell.angle_beta   90.00
_cell.angle_gamma   90.00
#
_symmetry.space_group_name_H-M   'P 1'
#
loop_
_entity.id
_entity.type
_entity.pdbx_description
1 polymer ?
#
loop_
_entity_poly.entity_id
_entity_poly.type
_entity_poly.pdbx_seq_one_letter_code
_entity_poly.pdbx_strand_id
1 'polypeptide(L)'
;MLTYAAGFDASFVIWVAETIREEHRQALDWLNHRTDNQTQFFAVVVEVIKIDDSKPVFNLKPVVFPNEWQKSKSTNKSVQKTSAKSEKYREYFQGLINELRDDHKFTSAKAGQPQNWYSFASGISGINYGANFCQGNKVRTELYIDFGNAEQNESCLNYLLESRGGIESEFGNVLSWEPIEGKRATRVAVYRDGSILDESDLSDIKLWHINNLIKFKHLFGKRIRQHLK
;
A
#
# COMPACT_ATOMS: atom_id res chain seq x y z
N MET A 1 -8.20 -19.35 18.71
CA MET A 1 -9.02 -19.13 19.92
C MET A 1 -9.69 -17.75 19.81
N LEU A 2 -10.78 -17.66 19.03
CA LEU A 2 -11.67 -16.48 18.96
C LEU A 2 -13.00 -16.74 19.70
N THR A 3 -13.16 -17.96 20.21
CA THR A 3 -14.41 -18.56 20.67
C THR A 3 -14.84 -18.13 22.06
N TYR A 4 -13.94 -17.51 22.85
CA TYR A 4 -14.25 -17.10 24.22
C TYR A 4 -14.70 -15.63 24.35
N ALA A 5 -14.56 -14.82 23.29
CA ALA A 5 -14.95 -13.42 23.29
C ALA A 5 -16.47 -13.21 23.12
N ALA A 6 -17.22 -14.24 22.71
CA ALA A 6 -18.67 -14.15 22.53
C ALA A 6 -19.48 -14.23 23.84
N GLY A 7 -18.86 -14.65 24.95
CA GLY A 7 -19.55 -14.86 26.24
C GLY A 7 -19.24 -13.84 27.32
N PHE A 8 -18.21 -13.02 27.13
CA PHE A 8 -17.87 -11.88 27.97
C PHE A 8 -17.99 -10.68 27.07
N ASP A 9 -18.74 -9.66 27.49
CA ASP A 9 -19.01 -8.39 26.81
C ASP A 9 -17.70 -7.60 26.56
N ALA A 10 -16.80 -8.20 25.80
CA ALA A 10 -15.39 -7.91 25.78
C ALA A 10 -15.16 -6.82 24.76
N SER A 11 -14.86 -5.62 25.27
CA SER A 11 -14.65 -4.47 24.42
C SER A 11 -13.33 -4.52 23.65
N PHE A 12 -12.39 -5.37 24.07
CA PHE A 12 -11.04 -5.49 23.51
C PHE A 12 -10.64 -6.95 23.35
N VAL A 13 -10.23 -7.32 22.13
CA VAL A 13 -9.70 -8.63 21.78
C VAL A 13 -8.28 -8.44 21.27
N ILE A 14 -7.29 -8.96 22.00
CA ILE A 14 -5.87 -8.83 21.64
C ILE A 14 -5.31 -10.20 21.26
N TRP A 15 -4.91 -10.34 20.00
CA TRP A 15 -4.21 -11.52 19.50
C TRP A 15 -2.70 -11.27 19.56
N VAL A 16 -1.99 -12.01 20.43
CA VAL A 16 -0.53 -11.98 20.51
C VAL A 16 0.06 -13.20 19.78
N ALA A 17 1.01 -12.99 18.86
CA ALA A 17 1.68 -14.08 18.13
C ALA A 17 3.13 -13.71 17.77
N GLU A 18 3.96 -14.69 17.42
CA GLU A 18 5.32 -14.45 16.91
C GLU A 18 5.30 -13.91 15.47
N THR A 19 4.31 -14.31 14.67
CA THR A 19 4.07 -13.77 13.34
C THR A 19 2.56 -13.69 13.08
N ILE A 20 2.14 -12.68 12.32
CA ILE A 20 0.76 -12.49 11.87
C ILE A 20 0.78 -12.46 10.34
N ARG A 21 0.17 -13.47 9.72
CA ARG A 21 0.05 -13.56 8.26
C ARG A 21 -0.91 -12.51 7.73
N GLU A 22 -0.74 -12.15 6.46
CA GLU A 22 -1.56 -11.12 5.82
C GLU A 22 -3.05 -11.52 5.79
N GLU A 23 -3.39 -12.80 5.63
CA GLU A 23 -4.79 -13.25 5.72
C GLU A 23 -5.42 -13.00 7.11
N HIS A 24 -4.64 -13.15 8.19
CA HIS A 24 -5.11 -12.89 9.56
C HIS A 24 -5.24 -11.38 9.82
N ARG A 25 -4.32 -10.60 9.25
CA ARG A 25 -4.40 -9.15 9.29
C ARG A 25 -5.66 -8.63 8.60
N GLN A 26 -5.91 -9.07 7.37
CA GLN A 26 -7.08 -8.66 6.61
C GLN A 26 -8.39 -9.08 7.29
N ALA A 27 -8.43 -10.26 7.92
CA ALA A 27 -9.59 -10.70 8.69
C ALA A 27 -9.86 -9.80 9.90
N LEU A 28 -8.82 -9.43 10.67
CA LEU A 28 -8.95 -8.54 11.83
C LEU A 28 -9.27 -7.09 11.42
N ASP A 29 -8.68 -6.62 10.31
CA ASP A 29 -9.03 -5.32 9.72
C ASP A 29 -10.48 -5.31 9.26
N TRP A 30 -10.95 -6.37 8.59
CA TRP A 30 -12.36 -6.51 8.21
C TRP A 30 -13.29 -6.52 9.43
N LEU A 31 -12.92 -7.22 10.50
CA LEU A 31 -13.69 -7.23 11.76
C LEU A 31 -13.78 -5.83 12.37
N ASN A 32 -12.69 -5.06 12.40
CA ASN A 32 -12.69 -3.67 12.85
C ASN A 32 -13.50 -2.71 11.96
N HIS A 33 -13.78 -3.07 10.70
CA HIS A 33 -14.63 -2.27 9.79
C HIS A 33 -16.12 -2.64 9.84
N ARG A 34 -16.44 -3.88 10.22
CA ARG A 34 -17.80 -4.45 10.13
C ARG A 34 -18.48 -4.63 11.49
N THR A 35 -17.70 -4.64 12.58
CA THR A 35 -18.22 -4.74 13.95
C THR A 35 -18.44 -3.35 14.51
N ASP A 36 -19.58 -3.15 15.15
CA ASP A 36 -19.93 -1.92 15.85
C ASP A 36 -18.83 -1.59 16.87
N ASN A 37 -18.54 -0.30 17.12
CA ASN A 37 -17.42 0.19 17.94
C ASN A 37 -17.32 -0.36 19.39
N GLN A 38 -18.21 -1.28 19.77
CA GLN A 38 -18.23 -1.97 21.05
C GLN A 38 -17.13 -3.03 21.20
N THR A 39 -16.71 -3.71 20.12
CA THR A 39 -15.66 -4.74 20.18
C THR A 39 -14.49 -4.41 19.25
N GLN A 40 -13.31 -4.27 19.83
CA GLN A 40 -12.10 -3.82 19.16
C GLN A 40 -11.07 -4.93 19.05
N PHE A 41 -10.55 -5.17 17.84
CA PHE A 41 -9.60 -6.24 17.57
C PHE A 41 -8.18 -5.71 17.37
N PHE A 42 -7.22 -6.34 18.04
CA PHE A 42 -5.80 -6.05 17.96
C PHE A 42 -5.02 -7.30 17.59
N ALA A 43 -3.93 -7.13 16.86
CA ALA A 43 -2.88 -8.12 16.74
C ALA A 43 -1.53 -7.51 17.09
N VAL A 44 -0.77 -8.21 17.91
CA VAL A 44 0.54 -7.80 18.41
C VAL A 44 1.55 -8.89 18.10
N VAL A 45 2.60 -8.52 17.38
CA VAL A 45 3.76 -9.36 17.16
C VAL A 45 4.75 -9.15 18.30
N VAL A 46 5.23 -10.23 18.90
CA VAL A 46 6.26 -10.16 19.96
C VAL A 46 7.60 -10.54 19.37
N GLU A 47 8.56 -9.64 19.46
CA GLU A 47 9.96 -9.91 19.15
C GLU A 47 10.80 -9.83 20.42
N VAL A 48 11.83 -10.65 20.52
CA VAL A 48 12.81 -10.56 21.61
C VAL A 48 14.11 -10.03 21.04
N ILE A 49 14.55 -8.88 21.54
CA ILE A 49 15.80 -8.25 21.13
C ILE A 49 16.78 -8.39 22.28
N LYS A 50 17.98 -8.92 22.00
CA LYS A 50 19.12 -8.89 22.91
C LYS A 50 20.26 -8.19 22.20
N ILE A 51 20.81 -7.13 22.80
CA ILE A 51 21.97 -6.42 22.27
C ILE A 51 23.17 -6.78 23.16
N ASP A 52 24.14 -7.47 22.60
CA ASP A 52 25.33 -7.97 23.30
C ASP A 52 24.98 -8.72 24.60
N ASP A 53 25.49 -8.25 25.74
CA ASP A 53 25.25 -8.83 27.07
C ASP A 53 24.09 -8.18 27.83
N SER A 54 23.23 -7.44 27.13
CA SER A 54 22.04 -6.86 27.74
C SER A 54 21.03 -7.94 28.15
N LYS A 55 20.16 -7.60 29.11
CA LYS A 55 18.97 -8.42 29.37
C LYS A 55 18.07 -8.39 28.13
N PRO A 56 17.45 -9.52 27.73
CA PRO A 56 16.55 -9.56 26.59
C PRO A 56 15.36 -8.63 26.83
N VAL A 57 15.01 -7.84 25.82
CA VAL A 57 13.89 -6.90 25.85
C VAL A 57 12.80 -7.41 24.93
N PHE A 58 11.57 -7.46 25.44
CA PHE A 58 10.39 -7.73 24.64
C PHE A 58 9.98 -6.48 23.86
N ASN A 59 9.92 -6.63 22.55
CA ASN A 59 9.45 -5.61 21.63
C ASN A 59 8.07 -6.03 21.09
N LEU A 60 7.03 -5.34 21.56
CA LEU A 60 5.65 -5.60 21.17
C LEU A 60 5.27 -4.66 20.01
N LYS A 61 5.10 -5.23 18.82
CA LYS A 61 4.72 -4.51 17.60
C LYS A 61 3.24 -4.73 17.29
N PRO A 62 2.35 -3.76 17.56
CA PRO A 62 0.97 -3.86 17.09
C PRO A 62 0.93 -3.80 15.56
N VAL A 63 0.41 -4.85 14.94
CA VAL A 63 0.31 -5.00 13.47
C VAL A 63 -1.13 -4.84 12.97
N VAL A 64 -2.11 -5.04 13.85
CA VAL A 64 -3.51 -4.69 13.63
C VAL A 64 -4.03 -3.98 14.85
N PHE A 65 -4.72 -2.86 14.67
CA PHE A 65 -5.37 -2.14 15.75
C PHE A 65 -6.55 -1.35 15.17
N PRO A 66 -7.61 -1.10 15.95
CA PRO A 66 -8.76 -0.34 15.49
C PRO A 66 -8.36 1.12 15.26
N ASN A 67 -8.95 1.73 14.23
CA ASN A 67 -8.73 3.14 13.87
C ASN A 67 -8.95 4.13 15.03
N GLU A 68 -9.74 3.74 16.03
CA GLU A 68 -10.02 4.56 17.22
C GLU A 68 -8.87 4.57 18.24
N TRP A 69 -8.02 3.54 18.31
CA TRP A 69 -6.93 3.47 19.29
C TRP A 69 -5.74 4.38 18.95
N GLN A 70 -5.61 4.81 17.69
CA GLN A 70 -4.70 5.92 17.34
C GLN A 70 -5.13 7.25 17.95
N LYS A 71 -6.41 7.41 18.33
CA LYS A 71 -6.92 8.66 18.92
C LYS A 71 -6.71 8.75 20.44
N SER A 72 -6.52 7.64 21.15
CA SER A 72 -6.57 7.63 22.63
C SER A 72 -5.31 8.16 23.33
N LYS A 73 -4.22 8.48 22.62
CA LYS A 73 -3.15 9.35 23.14
C LYS A 73 -3.39 10.84 22.93
N SER A 74 -4.51 11.21 22.31
CA SER A 74 -4.97 12.60 22.22
C SER A 74 -6.25 12.71 23.03
N THR A 75 -6.08 12.96 24.32
CA THR A 75 -7.13 13.37 25.25
C THR A 75 -7.77 14.65 24.71
N ASN A 76 -8.86 14.53 23.95
CA ASN A 76 -10.03 15.40 23.92
C ASN A 76 -10.89 15.08 22.70
N LYS A 77 -12.17 14.76 22.97
CA LYS A 77 -13.23 14.64 21.97
C LYS A 77 -13.25 15.87 21.07
N SER A 78 -12.85 15.69 19.81
CA SER A 78 -13.38 16.43 18.68
C SER A 78 -13.45 15.47 17.50
N VAL A 79 -14.54 15.58 16.75
CA VAL A 79 -14.76 15.00 15.41
C VAL A 79 -13.42 14.73 14.72
N GLN A 80 -13.18 13.48 14.30
CA GLN A 80 -11.94 13.03 13.65
C GLN A 80 -11.69 13.88 12.40
N LYS A 81 -11.03 15.03 12.57
CA LYS A 81 -10.44 15.80 11.50
C LYS A 81 -9.28 14.97 11.02
N THR A 82 -9.45 14.33 9.87
CA THR A 82 -8.37 13.96 8.97
C THR A 82 -7.29 15.06 9.06
N SER A 83 -6.04 14.69 9.35
CA SER A 83 -4.95 15.68 9.41
C SER A 83 -4.94 16.51 8.12
N ALA A 84 -4.55 17.79 8.20
CA ALA A 84 -4.47 18.64 7.00
C ALA A 84 -3.66 17.98 5.88
N LYS A 85 -2.61 17.23 6.23
CA LYS A 85 -1.78 16.47 5.28
C LYS A 85 -2.53 15.30 4.64
N SER A 86 -3.36 14.59 5.39
CA SER A 86 -4.14 13.46 4.88
C SER A 86 -5.33 13.91 4.01
N GLU A 87 -5.94 15.08 4.27
CA GLU A 87 -6.92 15.64 3.33
C GLU A 87 -6.26 16.09 2.04
N LYS A 88 -5.05 16.69 2.09
CA LYS A 88 -4.28 17.00 0.88
C LYS A 88 -4.06 15.77 -0.01
N TYR A 89 -3.74 14.61 0.58
CA TYR A 89 -3.67 13.36 -0.19
C TYR A 89 -5.01 12.98 -0.82
N ARG A 90 -6.10 13.05 -0.04
CA ARG A 90 -7.43 12.73 -0.54
C ARG A 90 -7.83 13.63 -1.71
N GLU A 91 -7.63 14.93 -1.59
CA GLU A 91 -7.89 15.92 -2.64
C GLU A 91 -7.06 15.64 -3.89
N TYR A 92 -5.75 15.41 -3.71
CA TYR A 92 -4.83 15.08 -4.79
C TYR A 92 -5.26 13.80 -5.53
N PHE A 93 -5.48 12.70 -4.80
CA PHE A 93 -5.86 11.43 -5.41
C PHE A 93 -7.27 11.49 -6.01
N GLN A 94 -8.18 12.28 -5.44
CA GLN A 94 -9.49 12.50 -6.05
C GLN A 94 -9.35 13.18 -7.42
N GLY A 95 -8.51 14.22 -7.51
CA GLY A 95 -8.20 14.88 -8.78
C GLY A 95 -7.56 13.94 -9.80
N LEU A 96 -6.56 13.16 -9.37
CA LEU A 96 -5.90 12.15 -10.21
C LEU A 96 -6.90 11.09 -10.72
N ILE A 97 -7.75 10.57 -9.84
CA ILE A 97 -8.76 9.54 -10.18
C ILE A 97 -9.80 10.08 -11.16
N ASN A 98 -10.30 11.29 -10.93
CA ASN A 98 -11.31 11.90 -11.80
C ASN A 98 -10.77 12.04 -13.23
N GLU A 99 -9.57 12.60 -13.40
CA GLU A 99 -8.95 12.78 -14.73
C GLU A 99 -8.64 11.42 -15.40
N LEU A 100 -8.08 10.47 -14.66
CA LEU A 100 -7.85 9.11 -15.15
C LEU A 100 -9.14 8.40 -15.58
N ARG A 101 -10.24 8.58 -14.85
CA ARG A 101 -11.54 7.97 -15.16
C ARG A 101 -12.22 8.66 -16.34
N ASP A 102 -12.30 9.98 -16.30
CA ASP A 102 -13.18 10.76 -17.17
C ASP A 102 -12.53 10.96 -18.55
N ASP A 103 -11.22 11.26 -18.60
CA ASP A 103 -10.51 11.60 -19.83
C ASP A 103 -9.79 10.40 -20.43
N HIS A 104 -9.20 9.53 -19.59
CA HIS A 104 -8.36 8.42 -20.07
C HIS A 104 -9.03 7.03 -20.01
N LYS A 105 -10.24 6.93 -19.45
CA LYS A 105 -10.95 5.65 -19.22
C LYS A 105 -10.04 4.60 -18.55
N PHE A 106 -9.14 5.05 -17.69
CA PHE A 106 -8.08 4.23 -17.13
C PHE A 106 -8.59 3.35 -15.99
N THR A 107 -9.49 3.87 -15.16
CA THR A 107 -10.02 3.24 -13.94
C THR A 107 -11.53 3.51 -13.78
N SER A 108 -12.21 2.64 -13.04
CA SER A 108 -13.60 2.85 -12.57
C SER A 108 -13.67 3.32 -11.11
N ALA A 109 -12.51 3.63 -10.51
CA ALA A 109 -12.42 4.16 -9.15
C ALA A 109 -13.23 5.45 -8.98
N LYS A 110 -13.87 5.59 -7.81
CA LYS A 110 -14.76 6.73 -7.51
C LYS A 110 -14.18 7.69 -6.48
N ALA A 111 -13.39 7.18 -5.54
CA ALA A 111 -12.96 7.95 -4.38
C ALA A 111 -11.45 7.80 -4.12
N GLY A 112 -10.80 8.95 -3.94
CA GLY A 112 -9.48 9.02 -3.30
C GLY A 112 -9.60 8.76 -1.79
N GLN A 113 -8.58 8.15 -1.21
CA GLN A 113 -8.50 7.89 0.23
C GLN A 113 -7.48 8.84 0.87
N PRO A 114 -7.62 9.16 2.17
CA PRO A 114 -6.71 10.05 2.90
C PRO A 114 -5.38 9.37 3.26
N GLN A 115 -4.70 8.79 2.26
CA GLN A 115 -3.47 8.02 2.39
C GLN A 115 -2.48 8.44 1.28
N ASN A 116 -1.18 8.22 1.49
CA ASN A 116 -0.12 8.67 0.57
C ASN A 116 0.09 7.78 -0.67
N TRP A 117 -0.83 6.87 -0.99
CA TRP A 117 -0.76 6.03 -2.19
C TRP A 117 -2.13 5.69 -2.74
N TYR A 118 -2.20 5.34 -4.02
CA TYR A 118 -3.38 4.77 -4.63
C TYR A 118 -3.00 3.64 -5.58
N SER A 119 -3.74 2.54 -5.52
CA SER A 119 -3.54 1.37 -6.38
C SER A 119 -4.70 1.24 -7.37
N PHE A 120 -4.36 1.13 -8.65
CA PHE A 120 -5.28 0.92 -9.76
C PHE A 120 -5.17 -0.51 -10.28
N ALA A 121 -6.32 -1.13 -10.56
CA ALA A 121 -6.36 -2.48 -11.08
C ALA A 121 -5.72 -2.57 -12.48
N SER A 122 -4.85 -3.56 -12.69
CA SER A 122 -4.29 -3.85 -14.01
C SER A 122 -5.23 -4.68 -14.91
N GLY A 123 -6.24 -5.30 -14.31
CA GLY A 123 -7.08 -6.33 -14.93
C GLY A 123 -6.47 -7.74 -14.87
N ILE A 124 -5.33 -7.90 -14.20
CA ILE A 124 -4.66 -9.18 -13.95
C ILE A 124 -4.58 -9.38 -12.43
N SER A 125 -5.00 -10.54 -11.93
CA SER A 125 -4.93 -10.86 -10.51
C SER A 125 -3.47 -10.83 -10.02
N GLY A 126 -3.24 -10.26 -8.84
CA GLY A 126 -1.91 -10.10 -8.27
C GLY A 126 -1.07 -8.97 -8.87
N ILE A 127 -1.63 -8.14 -9.78
CA ILE A 127 -0.88 -7.04 -10.40
C ILE A 127 -1.67 -5.74 -10.34
N ASN A 128 -1.02 -4.68 -9.85
CA ASN A 128 -1.62 -3.35 -9.73
C ASN A 128 -0.67 -2.25 -10.23
N TYR A 129 -1.24 -1.15 -10.72
CA TYR A 129 -0.49 0.08 -10.98
C TYR A 129 -0.62 1.01 -9.77
N GLY A 130 0.49 1.49 -9.22
CA GLY A 130 0.51 2.35 -8.03
C GLY A 130 0.93 3.78 -8.35
N ALA A 131 0.33 4.75 -7.67
CA ALA A 131 0.78 6.14 -7.57
C ALA A 131 1.00 6.50 -6.10
N ASN A 132 2.20 6.93 -5.72
CA ASN A 132 2.60 7.02 -4.32
C ASN A 132 3.46 8.25 -4.03
N PHE A 133 3.23 8.91 -2.88
CA PHE A 133 4.18 9.79 -2.23
C PHE A 133 4.96 8.99 -1.18
N CYS A 134 6.26 8.93 -1.35
CA CYS A 134 7.20 8.19 -0.52
C CYS A 134 7.82 9.10 0.56
N GLN A 135 8.44 8.48 1.56
CA GLN A 135 9.27 9.22 2.51
C GLN A 135 10.48 9.84 1.79
N GLY A 136 10.99 10.97 2.32
CA GLY A 136 12.14 11.67 1.74
C GLY A 136 11.82 12.52 0.51
N ASN A 137 10.60 13.07 0.40
CA ASN A 137 10.16 13.93 -0.71
C ASN A 137 10.35 13.28 -2.09
N LYS A 138 9.96 12.01 -2.20
CA LYS A 138 9.94 11.28 -3.46
C LYS A 138 8.53 10.91 -3.85
N VAL A 139 8.27 10.87 -5.15
CA VAL A 139 7.03 10.38 -5.75
C VAL A 139 7.35 9.18 -6.63
N ARG A 140 6.48 8.18 -6.63
CA ARG A 140 6.67 6.92 -7.34
C ARG A 140 5.43 6.54 -8.15
N THR A 141 5.64 6.11 -9.38
CA THR A 141 4.66 5.31 -10.13
C THR A 141 5.21 3.89 -10.25
N GLU A 142 4.40 2.87 -9.97
CA GLU A 142 4.88 1.49 -9.92
C GLU A 142 3.94 0.48 -10.59
N LEU A 143 4.52 -0.63 -11.04
CA LEU A 143 3.88 -1.92 -11.25
C LEU A 143 4.16 -2.77 -10.01
N TYR A 144 3.13 -3.06 -9.24
CA TYR A 144 3.21 -3.89 -8.05
C TYR A 144 2.78 -5.32 -8.39
N ILE A 145 3.61 -6.31 -8.05
CA ILE A 145 3.41 -7.73 -8.36
C ILE A 145 3.38 -8.52 -7.05
N ASP A 146 2.22 -9.11 -6.74
CA ASP A 146 2.04 -10.08 -5.67
C ASP A 146 0.96 -11.12 -6.02
N PHE A 147 1.39 -12.28 -6.51
CA PHE A 147 0.53 -13.45 -6.75
C PHE A 147 0.29 -14.30 -5.49
N GLY A 148 0.82 -13.89 -4.33
CA GLY A 148 0.75 -14.67 -3.10
C GLY A 148 1.91 -15.64 -2.89
N ASN A 149 2.77 -15.83 -3.90
CA ASN A 149 3.95 -16.70 -3.87
C ASN A 149 5.20 -15.92 -4.31
N ALA A 150 6.27 -15.96 -3.51
CA ALA A 150 7.50 -15.21 -3.75
C ALA A 150 8.23 -15.65 -5.03
N GLU A 151 8.33 -16.95 -5.28
CA GLU A 151 9.01 -17.52 -6.44
C GLU A 151 8.30 -17.11 -7.74
N GLN A 152 6.96 -17.08 -7.74
CA GLN A 152 6.17 -16.58 -8.87
C GLN A 152 6.37 -15.07 -9.09
N ASN A 153 6.45 -14.28 -8.02
CA ASN A 153 6.69 -12.84 -8.11
C ASN A 153 8.09 -12.54 -8.66
N GLU A 154 9.10 -13.29 -8.23
CA GLU A 154 10.47 -13.20 -8.74
C GLU A 154 10.57 -13.66 -10.20
N SER A 155 9.92 -14.78 -10.55
CA SER A 155 9.87 -15.28 -11.92
C SER A 155 9.25 -14.26 -12.88
N CYS A 156 8.15 -13.62 -12.47
CA CYS A 156 7.52 -12.57 -13.27
C CYS A 156 8.42 -11.33 -13.41
N LEU A 157 9.13 -10.93 -12.33
CA LEU A 157 10.08 -9.82 -12.42
C LEU A 157 11.25 -10.16 -13.35
N ASN A 158 11.81 -11.36 -13.24
CA ASN A 158 12.91 -11.85 -14.07
C ASN A 158 12.52 -11.91 -15.55
N TYR A 159 11.32 -12.39 -15.86
CA TYR A 159 10.78 -12.36 -17.22
C TYR A 159 10.74 -10.94 -17.80
N LEU A 160 10.31 -9.95 -17.02
CA LEU A 160 10.31 -8.55 -17.48
C LEU A 160 11.75 -8.01 -17.63
N LEU A 161 12.66 -8.42 -16.75
CA LEU A 161 14.08 -8.04 -16.80
C LEU A 161 14.79 -8.56 -18.06
N GLU A 162 14.41 -9.71 -18.61
CA GLU A 162 14.95 -10.20 -19.90
C GLU A 162 14.71 -9.20 -21.04
N SER A 163 13.62 -8.43 -20.97
CA SER A 163 13.27 -7.37 -21.91
C SER A 163 13.62 -5.97 -21.42
N ARG A 164 14.43 -5.83 -20.37
CA ARG A 164 14.72 -4.54 -19.70
C ARG A 164 15.12 -3.44 -20.67
N GLY A 165 16.10 -3.70 -21.53
CA GLY A 165 16.61 -2.70 -22.48
C GLY A 165 15.53 -2.21 -23.46
N GLY A 166 14.66 -3.11 -23.92
CA GLY A 166 13.52 -2.75 -24.77
C GLY A 166 12.47 -1.94 -24.00
N ILE A 167 12.17 -2.32 -22.76
CA ILE A 167 11.18 -1.63 -21.92
C ILE A 167 11.66 -0.23 -21.55
N GLU A 168 12.91 -0.06 -21.11
CA GLU A 168 13.46 1.25 -20.75
C GLU A 168 13.57 2.19 -21.95
N SER A 169 13.92 1.64 -23.13
CA SER A 169 13.94 2.39 -24.40
C SER A 169 12.54 2.86 -24.81
N GLU A 170 11.54 1.97 -24.76
CA GLU A 170 10.14 2.30 -25.09
C GLU A 170 9.50 3.25 -24.05
N PHE A 171 9.87 3.10 -22.78
CA PHE A 171 9.41 3.98 -21.70
C PHE A 171 10.04 5.39 -21.78
N GLY A 172 11.29 5.45 -22.25
CA GLY A 172 12.08 6.66 -22.41
C GLY A 172 12.81 7.11 -21.15
N ASN A 173 12.90 6.27 -20.12
CA ASN A 173 13.59 6.53 -18.85
C ASN A 173 14.09 5.22 -18.24
N VAL A 174 15.09 5.32 -17.36
CA VAL A 174 15.56 4.19 -16.56
C VAL A 174 14.49 3.83 -15.53
N LEU A 175 14.20 2.54 -15.41
CA LEU A 175 13.27 2.01 -14.43
C LEU A 175 14.05 1.35 -13.27
N SER A 176 13.45 1.39 -12.10
CA SER A 176 13.92 0.65 -10.94
C SER A 176 13.22 -0.71 -10.88
N TRP A 177 14.00 -1.77 -10.78
CA TRP A 177 13.53 -3.16 -10.77
C TRP A 177 13.87 -3.75 -9.41
N GLU A 178 12.87 -3.93 -8.56
CA GLU A 178 13.10 -4.11 -7.13
C GLU A 178 12.37 -5.36 -6.60
N PRO A 179 13.11 -6.39 -6.14
CA PRO A 179 12.57 -7.28 -5.12
C PRO A 179 12.42 -6.47 -3.82
N ILE A 180 11.23 -6.47 -3.23
CA ILE A 180 10.98 -5.61 -2.07
C ILE A 180 11.54 -6.29 -0.82
N GLU A 181 12.55 -5.68 -0.21
CA GLU A 181 13.19 -6.23 0.98
C GLU A 181 12.17 -6.53 2.10
N GLY A 182 12.27 -7.74 2.66
CA GLY A 182 11.36 -8.21 3.71
C GLY A 182 9.93 -8.50 3.24
N LYS A 183 9.64 -8.48 1.94
CA LYS A 183 8.33 -8.84 1.38
C LYS A 183 8.48 -9.85 0.25
N ARG A 184 7.45 -10.68 0.08
CA ARG A 184 7.36 -11.59 -1.08
C ARG A 184 7.09 -10.88 -2.40
N ALA A 185 6.60 -9.64 -2.35
CA ALA A 185 6.17 -8.90 -3.52
C ALA A 185 7.36 -8.27 -4.25
N THR A 186 7.23 -8.14 -5.56
CA THR A 186 8.22 -7.47 -6.42
C THR A 186 7.59 -6.24 -7.07
N ARG A 187 8.42 -5.31 -7.55
CA ARG A 187 7.91 -4.15 -8.29
C ARG A 187 8.86 -3.65 -9.37
N VAL A 188 8.27 -2.95 -10.32
CA VAL A 188 8.97 -2.10 -11.28
C VAL A 188 8.49 -0.67 -11.06
N ALA A 189 9.40 0.29 -10.92
CA ALA A 189 9.04 1.64 -10.49
C ALA A 189 9.81 2.71 -11.24
N VAL A 190 9.20 3.89 -11.36
CA VAL A 190 9.87 5.14 -11.73
C VAL A 190 9.70 6.13 -10.59
N TYR A 191 10.75 6.90 -10.31
CA TYR A 191 10.77 7.88 -9.23
C TYR A 191 11.02 9.28 -9.76
N ARG A 192 10.53 10.27 -9.03
CA ARG A 192 10.94 11.67 -9.12
C ARG A 192 10.96 12.28 -7.72
N ASP A 193 11.59 13.42 -7.58
CA ASP A 193 11.43 14.22 -6.37
C ASP A 193 10.07 14.95 -6.39
N GLY A 194 9.51 15.18 -5.21
CA GLY A 194 8.23 15.84 -5.02
C GLY A 194 7.60 15.55 -3.66
N SER A 195 6.75 16.45 -3.19
CA SER A 195 6.09 16.35 -1.88
C SER A 195 4.65 16.82 -1.96
N ILE A 196 3.75 16.16 -1.23
CA ILE A 196 2.34 16.59 -1.14
C ILE A 196 2.19 17.98 -0.50
N LEU A 197 3.22 18.45 0.20
CA LEU A 197 3.23 19.73 0.90
C LEU A 197 3.59 20.90 -0.03
N ASP A 198 4.17 20.62 -1.19
CA ASP A 198 4.56 21.63 -2.17
C ASP A 198 3.46 21.81 -3.22
N GLU A 199 2.54 22.75 -2.97
CA GLU A 199 1.37 23.01 -3.81
C GLU A 199 1.73 23.43 -5.24
N SER A 200 2.91 24.06 -5.43
CA SER A 200 3.33 24.54 -6.74
C SER A 200 3.71 23.43 -7.71
N ASP A 201 4.10 22.26 -7.19
CA ASP A 201 4.53 21.09 -7.98
C ASP A 201 3.40 20.06 -8.17
N LEU A 202 2.28 20.16 -7.43
CA LEU A 202 1.24 19.12 -7.44
C LEU A 202 0.59 18.91 -8.82
N SER A 203 0.41 19.97 -9.60
CA SER A 203 -0.12 19.84 -10.97
C SER A 203 0.80 19.00 -11.85
N ASP A 204 2.10 19.25 -11.73
CA ASP A 204 3.13 18.60 -12.54
C ASP A 204 3.34 17.16 -12.08
N ILE A 205 3.29 16.90 -10.77
CA ILE A 205 3.29 15.55 -10.21
C ILE A 205 2.06 14.77 -10.68
N LYS A 206 0.87 15.39 -10.70
CA LYS A 206 -0.35 14.73 -11.18
C LYS A 206 -0.23 14.36 -12.64
N LEU A 207 0.17 15.29 -13.51
CA LEU A 207 0.40 15.02 -14.93
C LEU A 207 1.46 13.93 -15.14
N TRP A 208 2.54 13.96 -14.36
CA TRP A 208 3.57 12.94 -14.37
C TRP A 208 3.03 11.55 -13.97
N HIS A 209 2.18 11.45 -12.94
CA HIS A 209 1.51 10.18 -12.61
C HIS A 209 0.63 9.69 -13.74
N ILE A 210 -0.21 10.56 -14.32
CA ILE A 210 -1.12 10.18 -15.40
C ILE A 210 -0.35 9.60 -16.58
N ASN A 211 0.67 10.31 -17.05
CA ASN A 211 1.50 9.89 -18.17
C ASN A 211 2.19 8.55 -17.89
N ASN A 212 2.77 8.39 -16.70
CA ASN A 212 3.45 7.15 -16.35
C ASN A 212 2.48 5.98 -16.15
N LEU A 213 1.32 6.18 -15.51
CA LEU A 213 0.32 5.12 -15.35
C LEU A 213 -0.18 4.60 -16.69
N ILE A 214 -0.44 5.49 -17.65
CA ILE A 214 -0.84 5.14 -19.02
C ILE A 214 0.27 4.34 -19.72
N LYS A 215 1.52 4.83 -19.66
CA LYS A 215 2.68 4.12 -20.22
C LYS A 215 2.86 2.74 -19.60
N PHE A 216 2.79 2.63 -18.27
CA PHE A 216 2.88 1.36 -17.55
C PHE A 216 1.80 0.38 -18.00
N LYS A 217 0.55 0.85 -18.16
CA LYS A 217 -0.55 0.02 -18.66
C LYS A 217 -0.31 -0.49 -20.07
N HIS A 218 0.20 0.36 -20.96
CA HIS A 218 0.52 -0.03 -22.33
C HIS A 218 1.68 -1.04 -22.41
N LEU A 219 2.79 -0.74 -21.74
CA LEU A 219 4.02 -1.54 -21.78
C LEU A 219 3.84 -2.91 -21.14
N PHE A 220 3.34 -2.93 -19.90
CA PHE A 220 3.32 -4.15 -19.10
C PHE A 220 2.06 -4.99 -19.35
N GLY A 221 0.94 -4.36 -19.73
CA GLY A 221 -0.33 -5.06 -19.90
C GLY A 221 -0.27 -6.19 -20.94
N LYS A 222 0.48 -6.03 -22.03
CA LYS A 222 0.66 -7.10 -23.04
C LYS A 222 1.70 -8.13 -22.62
N ARG A 223 2.86 -7.68 -22.11
CA ARG A 223 4.00 -8.53 -21.74
C ARG A 223 3.63 -9.51 -20.63
N ILE A 224 2.96 -9.03 -19.59
CA ILE A 224 2.56 -9.89 -18.47
C ILE A 224 1.51 -10.92 -18.90
N ARG A 225 0.53 -10.54 -19.74
CA ARG A 225 -0.44 -11.52 -20.28
C ARG A 225 0.21 -12.60 -21.14
N GLN A 226 1.38 -12.35 -21.73
CA GLN A 226 2.12 -13.36 -22.48
C GLN A 226 2.85 -14.32 -21.55
N HIS A 227 3.38 -13.83 -20.43
CA HIS A 227 4.04 -14.66 -19.41
C HIS A 227 3.08 -15.58 -18.65
N LEU A 228 1.86 -15.11 -18.36
CA LEU A 228 0.86 -15.83 -17.57
C LEU A 228 0.01 -16.83 -18.38
N LYS A 229 0.26 -16.95 -19.70
CA LYS A 229 -0.40 -17.91 -20.58
C LYS A 229 0.45 -19.16 -20.73
#